data_AF-A0A0M6Y162-F1
#
_entry.id   AF-A0A0M6Y162-F1
#
_cell.length_a   1.000
_cell.length_b   1.000
_cell.length_c   1.000
_cell.angle_alpha   90.00
_cell.angle_beta   90.00
_cell.angle_gamma   90.00
#
_symmetry.space_group_name_H-M   'P 1'
#
loop_
_entity.id
_entity.type
_entity.pdbx_description
1 polymer ?
#
loop_
_entity_poly.entity_id
_entity_poly.type
_entity_poly.pdbx_seq_one_letter_code
_entity_poly.pdbx_strand_id
1 'polypeptide(L)'
;MYDAIDPAAGPEAGGQDGSGHDGMGYYPSEGGGFIDGLSDADRDMAASYGWRDTAGILESYRSLEDRLSGALRVPGEDAGSEEQAAFYADVSSRWTPKDGYRFKMPETLPENFPYDQAFAQEAGDWFKEAGLHPEAAQKLHDRWVGKMAEQFSAHEEAAFDAAQKQGEAAEAAHMSLVREYGEPDSDGYQNAIAKADRALSTLKTAGVDLTGWFAEKGALTTAGSDGLQQVTDPVAVKLLAFIHDSAFSEDGLNGFGAGGEGGNPFETGNPDLRQQSDLLENSPLRARQMIVAAGRDPRLFGL
;
A
#
# COMPACT_ATOMS: atom_id res chain seq x y z
N MET A 1 1.94 -28.30 35.32
CA MET A 1 2.12 -28.87 36.65
C MET A 1 3.45 -29.59 36.63
N TYR A 2 4.55 -28.86 36.80
CA TYR A 2 5.89 -29.43 36.92
C TYR A 2 6.70 -28.55 37.87
N ASP A 3 7.38 -29.26 38.76
CA ASP A 3 7.89 -28.83 40.06
C ASP A 3 9.04 -27.83 40.02
N ALA A 4 9.07 -27.07 41.11
CA ALA A 4 10.07 -26.10 41.50
C ALA A 4 11.45 -26.75 41.71
N ILE A 5 12.49 -26.08 41.22
CA ILE A 5 13.87 -26.27 41.70
C ILE A 5 14.23 -24.98 42.45
N ASP A 6 14.32 -25.14 43.76
CA ASP A 6 14.68 -24.14 44.76
C ASP A 6 16.15 -23.70 44.59
N PRO A 7 16.49 -22.40 44.57
CA PRO A 7 17.88 -21.95 44.54
C PRO A 7 18.52 -22.11 45.92
N ALA A 8 19.53 -22.98 46.00
CA ALA A 8 20.31 -23.17 47.21
C ALA A 8 21.01 -21.87 47.63
N ALA A 9 20.65 -21.43 48.83
CA ALA A 9 21.19 -20.29 49.54
C ALA A 9 22.71 -20.40 49.74
N GLY A 10 23.42 -19.32 49.42
CA GLY A 10 24.77 -19.08 49.92
C GLY A 10 24.73 -18.79 51.42
N PRO A 11 25.73 -19.23 52.20
CA PRO A 11 25.76 -18.99 53.63
C PRO A 11 26.02 -17.52 53.94
N GLU A 12 25.12 -16.95 54.72
CA GLU A 12 25.22 -15.66 55.40
C GLU A 12 26.47 -15.59 56.30
N ALA A 13 27.10 -14.43 56.30
CA ALA A 13 28.13 -14.04 57.25
C ALA A 13 27.54 -13.06 58.28
N GLY A 14 27.87 -13.26 59.57
CA GLY A 14 27.93 -12.16 60.54
C GLY A 14 27.27 -12.41 61.89
N GLY A 15 28.08 -12.43 62.95
CA GLY A 15 27.65 -12.30 64.35
C GLY A 15 28.80 -12.60 65.29
N GLN A 16 29.27 -11.58 66.01
CA GLN A 16 30.61 -11.46 66.60
C GLN A 16 30.50 -11.05 68.07
N ASP A 17 31.26 -11.73 68.95
CA ASP A 17 31.59 -11.33 70.33
C ASP A 17 32.50 -12.42 70.94
N GLY A 18 33.69 -12.22 71.50
CA GLY A 18 34.42 -11.03 71.94
C GLY A 18 34.88 -11.25 73.39
N SER A 19 36.10 -11.77 73.63
CA SER A 19 36.91 -11.47 74.85
C SER A 19 38.20 -12.30 74.98
N GLY A 20 39.35 -11.61 74.94
CA GLY A 20 40.49 -11.75 75.87
C GLY A 20 41.40 -12.99 75.85
N HIS A 21 42.66 -12.82 75.42
CA HIS A 21 43.83 -13.04 76.29
C HIS A 21 45.13 -12.50 75.67
N ASP A 22 45.96 -11.96 76.56
CA ASP A 22 47.28 -11.39 76.35
C ASP A 22 48.33 -12.36 75.79
N GLY A 23 49.40 -11.81 75.20
CA GLY A 23 50.72 -12.45 75.26
C GLY A 23 51.51 -12.50 73.96
N MET A 24 52.36 -11.48 73.78
CA MET A 24 53.73 -11.54 73.25
C MET A 24 54.13 -12.69 72.29
N GLY A 25 54.54 -12.29 71.09
CA GLY A 25 55.65 -12.90 70.38
C GLY A 25 55.26 -13.79 69.19
N TYR A 26 55.15 -13.18 68.01
CA TYR A 26 55.21 -13.93 66.75
C TYR A 26 56.16 -13.24 65.76
N TYR A 27 57.45 -13.57 65.86
CA TYR A 27 58.22 -13.91 64.65
C TYR A 27 58.09 -15.43 64.54
N PRO A 28 57.71 -16.00 63.39
CA PRO A 28 58.59 -16.11 62.22
C PRO A 28 57.77 -15.93 60.89
N SER A 29 58.26 -15.97 59.66
CA SER A 29 59.25 -16.85 59.05
C SER A 29 59.50 -16.33 57.62
N GLU A 30 60.76 -16.07 57.26
CA GLU A 30 61.16 -16.20 55.85
C GLU A 30 60.96 -17.68 55.47
N GLY A 31 59.90 -17.99 54.72
CA GLY A 31 59.71 -19.34 54.14
C GLY A 31 58.32 -19.96 54.25
N GLY A 32 57.23 -19.18 54.35
CA GLY A 32 55.89 -19.67 54.00
C GLY A 32 55.55 -19.18 52.60
N GLY A 33 55.49 -20.07 51.62
CA GLY A 33 55.04 -19.72 50.27
C GLY A 33 53.60 -19.22 50.33
N PHE A 34 53.19 -18.39 49.37
CA PHE A 34 51.82 -17.87 49.25
C PHE A 34 50.73 -18.96 49.42
N ILE A 35 51.03 -20.20 49.03
CA ILE A 35 50.17 -21.38 49.13
C ILE A 35 50.02 -21.91 50.58
N ASP A 36 51.02 -21.73 51.44
CA ASP A 36 51.08 -22.34 52.78
C ASP A 36 50.11 -21.69 53.78
N GLY A 37 49.66 -20.47 53.50
CA GLY A 37 48.67 -19.74 54.31
C GLY A 37 47.21 -19.95 53.89
N LEU A 38 46.97 -20.73 52.82
CA LEU A 38 45.64 -20.94 52.24
C LEU A 38 44.93 -22.17 52.83
N SER A 39 43.60 -22.10 52.95
CA SER A 39 42.79 -23.28 53.26
C SER A 39 42.95 -24.36 52.17
N ASP A 40 42.63 -25.61 52.46
CA ASP A 40 42.72 -26.69 51.44
C ASP A 40 41.88 -26.38 50.19
N ALA A 41 40.69 -25.82 50.38
CA ALA A 41 39.81 -25.39 49.28
C ALA A 41 40.43 -24.26 48.44
N ASP A 42 41.06 -23.27 49.08
CA ASP A 42 41.72 -22.16 48.40
C ASP A 42 43.01 -22.59 47.70
N ARG A 43 43.71 -23.61 48.22
CA ARG A 43 44.88 -24.22 47.55
C ARG A 43 44.48 -24.99 46.30
N ASP A 44 43.41 -25.76 46.35
CA ASP A 44 42.88 -26.47 45.19
C ASP A 44 42.43 -25.47 44.11
N MET A 45 41.76 -24.39 44.52
CA MET A 45 41.40 -23.29 43.63
C MET A 45 42.65 -22.63 43.02
N ALA A 46 43.62 -22.22 43.84
CA ALA A 46 44.86 -21.62 43.36
C ALA A 46 45.61 -22.54 42.38
N ALA A 47 45.66 -23.85 42.65
CA ALA A 47 46.26 -24.84 41.75
C ALA A 47 45.49 -24.93 40.42
N SER A 48 44.16 -24.94 40.45
CA SER A 48 43.31 -25.00 39.25
C SER A 48 43.48 -23.79 38.32
N TYR A 49 43.67 -22.61 38.90
CA TYR A 49 43.88 -21.36 38.16
C TYR A 49 45.37 -21.03 37.93
N GLY A 50 46.28 -21.88 38.42
CA GLY A 50 47.73 -21.73 38.25
C GLY A 50 48.35 -20.59 39.08
N TRP A 51 47.68 -20.12 40.13
CA TRP A 51 48.18 -19.07 41.01
C TRP A 51 49.28 -19.60 41.92
N ARG A 52 50.49 -19.04 41.78
CA ARG A 52 51.67 -19.40 42.59
C ARG A 52 52.08 -18.31 43.58
N ASP A 53 51.56 -17.11 43.38
CA ASP A 53 51.80 -15.91 44.18
C ASP A 53 50.62 -14.93 44.04
N THR A 54 50.67 -13.84 44.80
CA THR A 54 49.68 -12.77 44.74
C THR A 54 49.65 -12.04 43.40
N ALA A 55 50.77 -12.02 42.66
CA ALA A 55 50.83 -11.41 41.32
C ALA A 55 49.98 -12.19 40.31
N GLY A 56 49.97 -13.53 40.38
CA GLY A 56 49.12 -14.39 39.55
C GLY A 56 47.62 -14.20 39.78
N ILE A 57 47.21 -13.90 41.03
CA ILE A 57 45.81 -13.52 41.34
C ILE A 57 45.47 -12.19 40.67
N LEU A 58 46.30 -11.16 40.86
CA LEU A 58 46.05 -9.82 40.32
C LEU A 58 46.00 -9.84 38.78
N GLU A 59 46.84 -10.66 38.14
CA GLU A 59 46.80 -10.85 36.69
C GLU A 59 45.52 -11.54 36.23
N SER A 60 45.07 -12.57 36.97
CA SER A 60 43.81 -13.25 36.67
C SER A 60 42.59 -12.35 36.88
N TYR A 61 42.65 -11.47 37.88
CA TYR A 61 41.63 -10.45 38.13
C TYR A 61 41.60 -9.40 37.01
N ARG A 62 42.74 -8.88 36.55
CA ARG A 62 42.79 -7.96 35.40
C ARG A 62 42.28 -8.61 34.12
N SER A 63 42.64 -9.88 33.88
CA SER A 63 42.13 -10.65 32.73
C SER A 63 40.62 -10.85 32.80
N LEU A 64 40.07 -11.05 34.00
CA LEU A 64 38.63 -11.11 34.24
C LEU A 64 37.97 -9.75 34.00
N GLU A 65 38.54 -8.65 34.52
CA GLU A 65 38.05 -7.29 34.28
C GLU A 65 38.07 -6.93 32.79
N ASP A 66 39.14 -7.26 32.06
CA ASP A 66 39.22 -7.05 30.61
C ASP A 66 38.11 -7.82 29.88
N ARG A 67 37.89 -9.09 30.23
CA ARG A 67 36.82 -9.90 29.64
C ARG A 67 35.42 -9.39 29.97
N LEU A 68 35.22 -8.93 31.21
CA LEU A 68 33.95 -8.38 31.67
C LEU A 68 33.69 -6.97 31.11
N SER A 69 34.75 -6.20 30.84
CA SER A 69 34.65 -4.87 30.22
C SER A 69 34.17 -4.95 28.76
N GLY A 70 34.50 -6.03 28.06
CA GLY A 70 34.01 -6.31 26.70
C GLY A 70 32.66 -7.06 26.64
N ALA A 71 32.18 -7.58 27.78
CA ALA A 71 30.95 -8.34 27.87
C ALA A 71 29.73 -7.42 27.83
N LEU A 72 28.78 -7.73 26.94
CA LEU A 72 27.48 -7.07 26.89
C LEU A 72 26.72 -7.33 28.18
N ARG A 73 26.47 -6.28 28.97
CA ARG A 73 25.60 -6.35 30.14
C ARG A 73 24.15 -6.28 29.69
N VAL A 74 23.46 -7.42 29.78
CA VAL A 74 22.01 -7.46 29.55
C VAL A 74 21.33 -6.68 30.69
N PRO A 75 20.52 -5.66 30.40
CA PRO A 75 19.76 -4.94 31.40
C PRO A 75 18.85 -5.89 32.18
N GLY A 76 18.65 -5.64 33.48
CA GLY A 76 17.69 -6.38 34.29
C GLY A 76 16.24 -6.13 33.84
N GLU A 77 15.29 -6.96 34.28
CA GLU A 77 13.87 -6.82 33.89
C GLU A 77 13.26 -5.47 34.31
N ASP A 78 13.77 -4.86 35.38
CA ASP A 78 13.33 -3.54 35.89
C ASP A 78 14.15 -2.36 35.31
N ALA A 79 15.03 -2.60 34.34
CA ALA A 79 15.88 -1.56 33.76
C ALA A 79 15.04 -0.48 33.08
N GLY A 80 15.41 0.79 33.32
CA GLY A 80 14.76 1.93 32.69
C GLY A 80 14.94 1.95 31.17
N SER A 81 14.07 2.69 30.47
CA SER A 81 14.09 2.78 28.99
C SER A 81 15.44 3.26 28.42
N GLU A 82 16.15 4.12 29.15
CA GLU A 82 17.47 4.64 28.76
C GLU A 82 18.56 3.56 28.81
N GLU A 83 18.54 2.69 29.83
CA GLU A 83 19.49 1.58 29.96
C GLU A 83 19.24 0.51 28.89
N GLN A 84 17.97 0.21 28.60
CA GLN A 84 17.59 -0.68 27.51
C GLN A 84 18.03 -0.11 26.15
N ALA A 85 17.80 1.18 25.89
CA ALA A 85 18.21 1.83 24.66
C ALA A 85 19.74 1.80 24.48
N ALA A 86 20.50 2.07 25.55
CA ALA A 86 21.96 2.00 25.51
C ALA A 86 22.47 0.57 25.20
N PHE A 87 21.84 -0.45 25.78
CA PHE A 87 22.15 -1.85 25.46
C PHE A 87 21.88 -2.16 23.99
N TYR A 88 20.69 -1.85 23.47
CA TYR A 88 20.36 -2.13 22.07
C TYR A 88 21.23 -1.32 21.09
N ALA A 89 21.63 -0.11 21.45
CA ALA A 89 22.59 0.68 20.68
C ALA A 89 23.99 0.02 20.63
N ASP A 90 24.51 -0.46 21.76
CA ASP A 90 25.80 -1.17 21.79
C ASP A 90 25.73 -2.47 21.00
N VAL A 91 24.68 -3.28 21.22
CA VAL A 91 24.47 -4.53 20.50
C VAL A 91 24.40 -4.28 18.99
N SER A 92 23.58 -3.32 18.56
CA SER A 92 23.39 -3.06 17.13
C SER A 92 24.65 -2.55 16.46
N SER A 93 25.43 -1.69 17.12
CA SER A 93 26.70 -1.18 16.61
C SER A 93 27.70 -2.29 16.23
N ARG A 94 27.62 -3.46 16.87
CA ARG A 94 28.52 -4.60 16.64
C ARG A 94 28.18 -5.40 15.38
N TRP A 95 26.92 -5.43 14.96
CA TRP A 95 26.49 -6.20 13.79
C TRP A 95 26.07 -5.35 12.59
N THR A 96 25.82 -4.06 12.80
CA THR A 96 25.36 -3.17 11.73
C THR A 96 26.52 -2.93 10.75
N PRO A 97 26.33 -3.19 9.44
CA PRO A 97 27.38 -3.00 8.45
C PRO A 97 27.80 -1.53 8.34
N LYS A 98 29.12 -1.26 8.34
CA LYS A 98 29.66 0.10 8.20
C LYS A 98 29.29 0.74 6.85
N ASP A 99 29.33 -0.07 5.79
CA ASP A 99 29.06 0.33 4.41
C ASP A 99 27.56 0.28 4.04
N GLY A 100 26.68 0.09 5.03
CA GLY A 100 25.23 -0.05 4.82
C GLY A 100 24.81 -1.46 4.40
N TYR A 101 23.49 -1.68 4.33
CA TYR A 101 22.96 -2.98 3.91
C TYR A 101 23.03 -3.12 2.40
N ARG A 102 23.43 -4.31 1.95
CA ARG A 102 23.34 -4.71 0.54
C ARG A 102 22.41 -5.91 0.45
N PHE A 103 21.18 -5.66 0.05
CA PHE A 103 20.20 -6.71 -0.10
C PHE A 103 20.49 -7.54 -1.34
N LYS A 104 20.40 -8.86 -1.18
CA LYS A 104 20.32 -9.77 -2.32
C LYS A 104 18.92 -9.73 -2.88
N MET A 105 18.81 -9.78 -4.21
CA MET A 105 17.53 -9.86 -4.88
C MET A 105 16.93 -11.26 -4.70
N PRO A 106 15.64 -11.39 -4.32
CA PRO A 106 15.00 -12.69 -4.23
C PRO A 106 14.93 -13.37 -5.60
N GLU A 107 15.22 -14.67 -5.65
CA GLU A 107 15.14 -15.47 -6.89
C GLU A 107 13.71 -15.69 -7.38
N THR A 108 12.72 -15.48 -6.52
CA THR A 108 11.29 -15.70 -6.81
C THR A 108 10.61 -14.51 -7.49
N LEU A 109 11.37 -13.48 -7.87
CA LEU A 109 10.82 -12.29 -8.51
C LEU A 109 10.43 -12.57 -9.97
N PRO A 110 9.27 -12.07 -10.44
CA PRO A 110 8.93 -12.07 -11.86
C PRO A 110 9.99 -11.34 -12.70
N GLU A 111 10.27 -11.83 -13.91
CA GLU A 111 11.30 -11.26 -14.80
C GLU A 111 11.02 -9.80 -15.20
N ASN A 112 9.74 -9.42 -15.29
CA ASN A 112 9.29 -8.08 -15.65
C ASN A 112 9.09 -7.15 -14.44
N PHE A 113 9.38 -7.61 -13.22
CA PHE A 113 9.16 -6.81 -12.02
C PHE A 113 10.12 -5.61 -11.99
N PRO A 114 9.60 -4.36 -11.92
CA PRO A 114 10.44 -3.17 -11.87
C PRO A 114 11.03 -2.98 -10.47
N TYR A 115 12.18 -3.63 -10.22
CA TYR A 115 12.88 -3.49 -8.95
C TYR A 115 13.56 -2.12 -8.83
N ASP A 116 13.18 -1.35 -7.80
CA ASP A 116 13.78 -0.06 -7.48
C ASP A 116 15.00 -0.23 -6.56
N GLN A 117 16.19 -0.21 -7.15
CA GLN A 117 17.45 -0.32 -6.42
C GLN A 117 17.76 0.92 -5.56
N ALA A 118 17.29 2.10 -5.94
CA ALA A 118 17.52 3.33 -5.19
C ALA A 118 16.70 3.31 -3.89
N PHE A 119 15.43 2.91 -3.99
CA PHE A 119 14.59 2.71 -2.81
C PHE A 119 15.16 1.61 -1.90
N ALA A 120 15.67 0.51 -2.46
CA ALA A 120 16.29 -0.54 -1.65
C ALA A 120 17.52 -0.07 -0.87
N GLN A 121 18.28 0.89 -1.42
CA GLN A 121 19.38 1.55 -0.69
C GLN A 121 18.85 2.44 0.44
N GLU A 122 17.84 3.26 0.17
CA GLU A 122 17.19 4.12 1.17
C GLU A 122 16.59 3.30 2.34
N ALA A 123 15.89 2.21 2.03
CA ALA A 123 15.39 1.28 3.03
C ALA A 123 16.52 0.64 3.87
N GLY A 124 17.67 0.42 3.26
CA GLY A 124 18.88 -0.02 3.95
C GLY A 124 19.36 0.99 5.01
N ASP A 125 19.28 2.28 4.71
CA ASP A 125 19.63 3.33 5.68
C ASP A 125 18.65 3.34 6.86
N TRP A 126 17.34 3.14 6.62
CA TRP A 126 16.37 3.01 7.72
C TRP A 126 16.64 1.79 8.60
N PHE A 127 17.04 0.66 8.02
CA PHE A 127 17.40 -0.52 8.81
C PHE A 127 18.72 -0.34 9.57
N LYS A 128 19.58 0.57 9.11
CA LYS A 128 20.82 0.96 9.80
C LYS A 128 20.50 1.83 11.00
N GLU A 129 19.65 2.83 10.81
CA GLU A 129 19.15 3.69 11.88
C GLU A 129 18.41 2.88 12.96
N ALA A 130 17.62 1.89 12.54
CA ALA A 130 16.90 1.00 13.45
C ALA A 130 17.78 -0.12 14.05
N GLY A 131 19.07 -0.20 13.69
CA GLY A 131 20.01 -1.14 14.29
C GLY A 131 19.70 -2.62 14.03
N LEU A 132 19.05 -2.94 12.91
CA LEU A 132 18.66 -4.32 12.62
C LEU A 132 19.88 -5.24 12.45
N HIS A 133 19.66 -6.54 12.66
CA HIS A 133 20.65 -7.53 12.25
C HIS A 133 20.60 -7.73 10.73
N PRO A 134 21.73 -7.92 10.01
CA PRO A 134 21.77 -8.14 8.55
C PRO A 134 20.81 -9.21 8.03
N GLU A 135 20.70 -10.34 8.74
CA GLU A 135 19.76 -11.40 8.34
C GLU A 135 18.29 -11.00 8.53
N ALA A 136 17.97 -10.21 9.56
CA ALA A 136 16.63 -9.73 9.79
C ALA A 136 16.25 -8.68 8.73
N ALA A 137 17.17 -7.78 8.41
CA ALA A 137 17.03 -6.80 7.33
C ALA A 137 16.80 -7.47 5.97
N GLN A 138 17.59 -8.51 5.64
CA GLN A 138 17.39 -9.29 4.41
C GLN A 138 16.02 -9.98 4.38
N LYS A 139 15.59 -10.62 5.48
CA LYS A 139 14.26 -11.27 5.55
C LYS A 139 13.11 -10.28 5.38
N LEU A 140 13.23 -9.08 5.95
CA LEU A 140 12.23 -8.02 5.79
C LEU A 140 12.20 -7.50 4.36
N HIS A 141 13.36 -7.27 3.77
CA HIS A 141 13.51 -6.93 2.35
C HIS A 141 12.84 -7.97 1.45
N ASP A 142 13.15 -9.26 1.63
CA ASP A 142 12.61 -10.35 0.80
C ASP A 142 11.09 -10.43 0.90
N ARG A 143 10.52 -10.25 2.10
CA ARG A 143 9.07 -10.22 2.30
C ARG A 143 8.42 -9.00 1.65
N TRP A 144 9.03 -7.83 1.79
CA TRP A 144 8.49 -6.60 1.21
C TRP A 144 8.51 -6.67 -0.33
N VAL A 145 9.65 -7.05 -0.91
CA VAL A 145 9.83 -7.22 -2.34
C VAL A 145 8.92 -8.32 -2.90
N GLY A 146 8.79 -9.45 -2.19
CA GLY A 146 7.83 -10.50 -2.55
C GLY A 146 6.40 -9.99 -2.56
N LYS A 147 6.01 -9.17 -1.58
CA LYS A 147 4.65 -8.60 -1.55
C LYS A 147 4.38 -7.61 -2.68
N MET A 148 5.37 -6.79 -3.02
CA MET A 148 5.29 -5.87 -4.15
C MET A 148 5.17 -6.64 -5.47
N ALA A 149 5.92 -7.72 -5.63
CA ALA A 149 5.84 -8.59 -6.81
C ALA A 149 4.46 -9.26 -6.92
N GLU A 150 3.90 -9.80 -5.83
CA GLU A 150 2.53 -10.32 -5.82
C GLU A 150 1.51 -9.27 -6.26
N GLN A 151 1.61 -8.04 -5.73
CA GLN A 151 0.71 -6.95 -6.09
C GLN A 151 0.86 -6.54 -7.56
N PHE A 152 2.09 -6.50 -8.06
CA PHE A 152 2.39 -6.21 -9.45
C PHE A 152 1.76 -7.25 -10.38
N SER A 153 2.00 -8.55 -10.13
CA SER A 153 1.41 -9.62 -10.93
C SER A 153 -0.11 -9.62 -10.87
N ALA A 154 -0.71 -9.40 -9.69
CA ALA A 154 -2.16 -9.28 -9.56
C ALA A 154 -2.73 -8.08 -10.34
N HIS A 155 -2.00 -6.97 -10.39
CA HIS A 155 -2.39 -5.80 -11.18
C HIS A 155 -2.27 -6.08 -12.69
N GLU A 156 -1.21 -6.75 -13.14
CA GLU A 156 -1.06 -7.17 -14.54
C GLU A 156 -2.18 -8.13 -14.97
N GLU A 157 -2.48 -9.15 -14.16
CA GLU A 157 -3.57 -10.09 -14.41
C GLU A 157 -4.92 -9.37 -14.47
N ALA A 158 -5.20 -8.49 -13.50
CA ALA A 158 -6.44 -7.70 -13.51
C ALA A 158 -6.54 -6.77 -14.72
N ALA A 159 -5.44 -6.16 -15.15
CA ALA A 159 -5.41 -5.31 -16.34
C ALA A 159 -5.63 -6.13 -17.61
N PHE A 160 -5.01 -7.31 -17.71
CA PHE A 160 -5.21 -8.24 -18.81
C PHE A 160 -6.67 -8.72 -18.89
N ASP A 161 -7.24 -9.17 -17.77
CA ASP A 161 -8.64 -9.59 -17.67
C ASP A 161 -9.61 -8.46 -18.03
N ALA A 162 -9.32 -7.23 -17.59
CA ALA A 162 -10.12 -6.06 -17.93
C ALA A 162 -10.05 -5.77 -19.43
N ALA A 163 -8.87 -5.80 -20.04
CA ALA A 163 -8.69 -5.62 -21.47
C ALA A 163 -9.39 -6.72 -22.29
N GLN A 164 -9.34 -7.97 -21.84
CA GLN A 164 -10.04 -9.08 -22.49
C GLN A 164 -11.56 -8.88 -22.43
N LYS A 165 -12.12 -8.61 -21.25
CA LYS A 165 -13.57 -8.36 -21.09
C LYS A 165 -14.03 -7.16 -21.91
N GLN A 166 -13.19 -6.13 -22.01
CA GLN A 166 -13.45 -4.98 -22.86
C GLN A 166 -13.47 -5.36 -24.34
N GLY A 167 -12.51 -6.18 -24.80
CA GLY A 167 -12.48 -6.71 -26.17
C GLY A 167 -13.72 -7.55 -26.50
N GLU A 168 -14.09 -8.48 -25.63
CA GLU A 168 -15.30 -9.31 -25.78
C GLU A 168 -16.58 -8.45 -25.82
N ALA A 169 -16.67 -7.44 -24.95
CA ALA A 169 -17.78 -6.50 -24.96
C ALA A 169 -17.83 -5.70 -26.28
N ALA A 170 -16.69 -5.19 -26.76
CA ALA A 170 -16.61 -4.46 -28.02
C ALA A 170 -17.00 -5.34 -29.22
N GLU A 171 -16.53 -6.59 -29.27
CA GLU A 171 -16.89 -7.54 -30.33
C GLU A 171 -18.38 -7.91 -30.31
N ALA A 172 -18.92 -8.32 -29.16
CA ALA A 172 -20.34 -8.67 -29.01
C ALA A 172 -21.24 -7.52 -29.44
N ALA A 173 -20.79 -6.32 -29.14
CA ALA A 173 -21.54 -5.12 -29.38
C ALA A 173 -21.38 -4.66 -30.86
N HIS A 174 -20.20 -4.80 -31.48
CA HIS A 174 -20.01 -4.65 -32.93
C HIS A 174 -20.94 -5.59 -33.71
N MET A 175 -21.03 -6.85 -33.30
CA MET A 175 -21.95 -7.83 -33.88
C MET A 175 -23.43 -7.41 -33.75
N SER A 176 -23.79 -6.66 -32.69
CA SER A 176 -25.13 -6.08 -32.55
C SER A 176 -25.42 -5.00 -33.59
N LEU A 177 -24.45 -4.12 -33.88
CA LEU A 177 -24.60 -3.13 -34.95
C LEU A 177 -24.71 -3.79 -36.31
N VAL A 178 -23.87 -4.79 -36.59
CA VAL A 178 -23.90 -5.52 -37.87
C VAL A 178 -25.27 -6.20 -38.08
N ARG A 179 -25.83 -6.80 -37.02
CA ARG A 179 -27.17 -7.41 -37.08
C ARG A 179 -28.28 -6.39 -37.36
N GLU A 180 -28.19 -5.17 -36.83
CA GLU A 180 -29.27 -4.18 -36.88
C GLU A 180 -29.19 -3.28 -38.11
N TYR A 181 -27.97 -2.88 -38.51
CA TYR A 181 -27.72 -1.88 -39.56
C TYR A 181 -27.05 -2.46 -40.81
N GLY A 182 -26.61 -3.72 -40.78
CA GLY A 182 -25.90 -4.39 -41.88
C GLY A 182 -24.38 -4.39 -41.69
N GLU A 183 -23.67 -5.04 -42.61
CA GLU A 183 -22.20 -5.10 -42.65
C GLU A 183 -21.55 -3.70 -42.57
N PRO A 184 -20.30 -3.57 -42.10
CA PRO A 184 -19.63 -2.28 -41.95
C PRO A 184 -19.63 -1.41 -43.21
N ASP A 185 -19.54 -2.02 -44.39
CA ASP A 185 -19.55 -1.33 -45.69
C ASP A 185 -20.96 -0.98 -46.20
N SER A 186 -22.00 -1.30 -45.43
CA SER A 186 -23.38 -1.00 -45.80
C SER A 186 -23.77 0.44 -45.51
N ASP A 187 -24.64 1.01 -46.35
CA ASP A 187 -25.17 2.36 -46.16
C ASP A 187 -25.87 2.52 -44.80
N GLY A 188 -26.51 1.46 -44.29
CA GLY A 188 -27.19 1.47 -42.99
C GLY A 188 -26.21 1.65 -41.82
N TYR A 189 -25.13 0.89 -41.83
CA TYR A 189 -24.09 0.95 -40.82
C TYR A 189 -23.35 2.29 -40.84
N GLN A 190 -22.93 2.74 -42.03
CA GLN A 190 -22.23 4.01 -42.22
C GLN A 190 -23.10 5.21 -41.79
N ASN A 191 -24.40 5.17 -42.09
CA ASN A 191 -25.33 6.20 -41.64
C ASN A 191 -25.51 6.21 -40.11
N ALA A 192 -25.57 5.05 -39.46
CA ALA A 192 -25.69 4.97 -38.00
C ALA A 192 -24.46 5.58 -37.30
N ILE A 193 -23.25 5.26 -37.78
CA ILE A 193 -22.00 5.86 -37.26
C ILE A 193 -21.97 7.37 -37.51
N ALA A 194 -22.29 7.81 -38.73
CA ALA A 194 -22.28 9.24 -39.06
C ALA A 194 -23.28 10.04 -38.21
N LYS A 195 -24.44 9.47 -37.87
CA LYS A 195 -25.40 10.09 -36.94
C LYS A 195 -24.84 10.19 -35.52
N ALA A 196 -24.20 9.13 -35.04
CA ALA A 196 -23.58 9.11 -33.72
C ALA A 196 -22.46 10.15 -33.59
N ASP A 197 -21.57 10.23 -34.57
CA ASP A 197 -20.47 11.21 -34.60
C ASP A 197 -21.01 12.66 -34.63
N ARG A 198 -22.06 12.92 -35.42
CA ARG A 198 -22.72 14.24 -35.44
C ARG A 198 -23.37 14.59 -34.11
N ALA A 199 -24.04 13.65 -33.45
CA ALA A 199 -24.59 13.87 -32.11
C ALA A 199 -23.50 14.16 -31.08
N LEU A 200 -22.40 13.41 -31.10
CA LEU A 200 -21.27 13.66 -30.20
C LEU A 200 -20.67 15.05 -30.41
N SER A 201 -20.47 15.45 -31.67
CA SER A 201 -20.00 16.79 -32.02
C SER A 201 -20.96 17.88 -31.53
N THR A 202 -22.27 17.66 -31.69
CA THR A 202 -23.31 18.59 -31.24
C THR A 202 -23.30 18.73 -29.71
N LEU A 203 -23.22 17.63 -28.97
CA LEU A 203 -23.14 17.64 -27.50
C LEU A 203 -21.89 18.40 -27.02
N LYS A 204 -20.75 18.18 -27.68
CA LYS A 204 -19.52 18.90 -27.39
C LYS A 204 -19.67 20.41 -27.58
N THR A 205 -20.28 20.84 -28.69
CA THR A 205 -20.57 22.27 -28.93
C THR A 205 -21.57 22.87 -27.93
N ALA A 206 -22.46 22.06 -27.37
CA ALA A 206 -23.40 22.45 -26.32
C ALA A 206 -22.76 22.44 -24.90
N GLY A 207 -21.46 22.17 -24.78
CA GLY A 207 -20.72 22.19 -23.52
C GLY A 207 -20.68 20.86 -22.76
N VAL A 208 -21.23 19.78 -23.34
CA VAL A 208 -21.17 18.42 -22.77
C VAL A 208 -20.12 17.61 -23.53
N ASP A 209 -18.86 17.66 -23.08
CA ASP A 209 -17.77 16.91 -23.69
C ASP A 209 -17.69 15.49 -23.11
N LEU A 210 -18.17 14.51 -23.87
CA LEU A 210 -18.11 13.09 -23.51
C LEU A 210 -16.89 12.36 -24.07
N THR A 211 -16.03 13.04 -24.85
CA THR A 211 -14.88 12.37 -25.49
C THR A 211 -13.88 11.82 -24.48
N GLY A 212 -13.64 12.52 -23.37
CA GLY A 212 -12.77 12.04 -22.30
C GLY A 212 -13.33 10.79 -21.62
N TRP A 213 -14.64 10.74 -21.40
CA TRP A 213 -15.33 9.59 -20.82
C TRP A 213 -15.29 8.37 -21.75
N PHE A 214 -15.56 8.57 -23.05
CA PHE A 214 -15.45 7.49 -24.03
C PHE A 214 -14.00 7.02 -24.22
N ALA A 215 -13.02 7.93 -24.22
CA ALA A 215 -11.60 7.56 -24.29
C ALA A 215 -11.16 6.72 -23.09
N GLU A 216 -11.56 7.11 -21.87
CA GLU A 216 -11.28 6.34 -20.64
C GLU A 216 -11.91 4.94 -20.67
N LYS A 217 -13.07 4.80 -21.31
CA LYS A 217 -13.74 3.51 -21.53
C LYS A 217 -13.25 2.75 -22.78
N GLY A 218 -12.25 3.29 -23.48
CA GLY A 218 -11.74 2.75 -24.76
C GLY A 218 -12.83 2.56 -25.82
N ALA A 219 -13.86 3.39 -25.76
CA ALA A 219 -15.02 3.43 -26.64
C ALA A 219 -14.79 4.34 -27.87
N LEU A 220 -13.57 4.81 -28.08
CA LEU A 220 -13.16 5.62 -29.23
C LEU A 220 -12.12 4.88 -30.07
N THR A 221 -12.13 5.07 -31.38
CA THR A 221 -11.01 4.67 -32.24
C THR A 221 -9.74 5.42 -31.84
N THR A 222 -8.58 4.84 -32.15
CA THR A 222 -7.35 5.62 -32.24
C THR A 222 -7.57 6.78 -33.21
N ALA A 223 -7.00 7.95 -32.87
CA ALA A 223 -7.15 9.15 -33.69
C ALA A 223 -6.61 8.88 -35.10
N GLY A 224 -7.42 9.17 -36.11
CA GLY A 224 -7.01 9.09 -37.51
C GLY A 224 -5.95 10.14 -37.85
N SER A 225 -5.49 10.14 -39.10
CA SER A 225 -4.56 11.15 -39.63
C SER A 225 -5.12 12.58 -39.63
N ASP A 226 -6.43 12.73 -39.43
CA ASP A 226 -7.18 13.98 -39.25
C ASP A 226 -7.36 14.38 -37.77
N GLY A 227 -6.89 13.57 -36.83
CA GLY A 227 -7.06 13.78 -35.39
C GLY A 227 -8.48 13.49 -34.88
N LEU A 228 -9.38 13.00 -35.73
CA LEU A 228 -10.75 12.65 -35.33
C LEU A 228 -10.78 11.23 -34.77
N GLN A 229 -11.58 11.06 -33.72
CA GLN A 229 -11.83 9.79 -33.05
C GLN A 229 -13.31 9.47 -33.18
N GLN A 230 -13.64 8.28 -33.67
CA GLN A 230 -15.01 7.82 -33.85
C GLN A 230 -15.45 7.00 -32.64
N VAL A 231 -16.74 7.08 -32.29
CA VAL A 231 -17.29 6.22 -31.24
C VAL A 231 -17.41 4.80 -31.77
N THR A 232 -16.66 3.87 -31.18
CA THR A 232 -16.70 2.44 -31.51
C THR A 232 -17.62 1.67 -30.59
N ASP A 233 -17.95 2.22 -29.41
CA ASP A 233 -18.92 1.58 -28.52
C ASP A 233 -20.32 1.70 -29.12
N PRO A 234 -21.01 0.57 -29.36
CA PRO A 234 -22.26 0.56 -30.09
C PRO A 234 -23.48 0.92 -29.23
N VAL A 235 -23.40 0.81 -27.90
CA VAL A 235 -24.45 1.36 -27.02
C VAL A 235 -24.41 2.88 -27.11
N ALA A 236 -23.20 3.43 -27.13
CA ALA A 236 -22.97 4.84 -27.36
C ALA A 236 -23.36 5.27 -28.78
N VAL A 237 -23.00 4.51 -29.82
CA VAL A 237 -23.43 4.79 -31.20
C VAL A 237 -24.95 4.77 -31.30
N LYS A 238 -25.64 3.78 -30.71
CA LYS A 238 -27.11 3.72 -30.71
C LYS A 238 -27.73 4.88 -29.94
N LEU A 239 -27.21 5.19 -28.75
CA LEU A 239 -27.69 6.31 -27.94
C LEU A 239 -27.50 7.64 -28.66
N LEU A 240 -26.33 7.87 -29.25
CA LEU A 240 -26.01 9.09 -29.98
C LEU A 240 -26.77 9.18 -31.30
N ALA A 241 -26.94 8.08 -32.03
CA ALA A 241 -27.77 8.03 -33.23
C ALA A 241 -29.26 8.28 -32.88
N PHE A 242 -29.75 7.76 -31.75
CA PHE A 242 -31.07 8.08 -31.23
C PHE A 242 -31.20 9.55 -30.85
N ILE A 243 -30.20 10.12 -30.16
CA ILE A 243 -30.15 11.55 -29.83
C ILE A 243 -30.18 12.39 -31.11
N HIS A 244 -29.36 12.04 -32.12
CA HIS A 244 -29.38 12.69 -33.43
C HIS A 244 -30.76 12.59 -34.08
N ASP A 245 -31.33 11.40 -34.19
CA ASP A 245 -32.64 11.21 -34.82
C ASP A 245 -33.74 11.95 -34.07
N SER A 246 -33.69 12.00 -32.74
CA SER A 246 -34.62 12.79 -31.92
C SER A 246 -34.43 14.30 -32.07
N ALA A 247 -33.21 14.77 -32.33
CA ALA A 247 -32.91 16.17 -32.57
C ALA A 247 -33.33 16.63 -33.98
N PHE A 248 -33.33 15.72 -34.96
CA PHE A 248 -33.57 16.02 -36.39
C PHE A 248 -34.90 15.50 -36.96
N SER A 249 -35.66 14.68 -36.22
CA SER A 249 -37.05 14.36 -36.59
C SER A 249 -37.99 15.50 -36.18
N GLU A 250 -38.19 16.43 -37.11
CA GLU A 250 -39.27 17.43 -37.31
C GLU A 250 -39.90 18.20 -36.11
N ASP A 251 -39.40 18.09 -34.87
CA ASP A 251 -39.84 18.93 -33.73
C ASP A 251 -38.72 19.13 -32.65
N GLY A 252 -37.45 18.92 -33.04
CA GLY A 252 -36.27 18.99 -32.17
C GLY A 252 -35.47 20.30 -32.24
N LEU A 253 -35.83 21.24 -33.12
CA LEU A 253 -35.14 22.51 -33.33
C LEU A 253 -35.72 23.70 -32.53
N ASN A 254 -36.24 23.46 -31.33
CA ASN A 254 -36.51 24.54 -30.35
C ASN A 254 -35.62 24.47 -29.10
N GLY A 255 -34.65 23.55 -29.02
CA GLY A 255 -33.90 23.31 -27.78
C GLY A 255 -32.43 23.68 -27.76
N PHE A 256 -31.73 23.74 -28.90
CA PHE A 256 -30.25 23.73 -28.89
C PHE A 256 -29.55 24.81 -29.72
N GLY A 257 -30.26 25.80 -30.25
CA GLY A 257 -29.57 26.93 -30.89
C GLY A 257 -30.43 27.90 -31.67
N ALA A 258 -31.23 28.70 -30.97
CA ALA A 258 -31.61 30.05 -31.39
C ALA A 258 -32.30 30.73 -30.20
N GLY A 259 -31.90 31.96 -29.88
CA GLY A 259 -32.64 32.76 -28.92
C GLY A 259 -34.09 32.93 -29.37
N GLY A 260 -35.02 32.42 -28.57
CA GLY A 260 -36.46 32.58 -28.74
C GLY A 260 -37.12 32.41 -27.38
N GLU A 261 -37.78 33.45 -26.90
CA GLU A 261 -38.51 33.52 -25.63
C GLU A 261 -39.73 32.58 -25.61
N GLY A 262 -39.52 31.28 -25.44
CA GLY A 262 -40.60 30.30 -25.26
C GLY A 262 -40.24 29.29 -24.17
N GLY A 263 -40.58 29.60 -22.92
CA GLY A 263 -40.38 28.70 -21.78
C GLY A 263 -41.24 27.43 -21.87
N ASN A 264 -41.02 26.48 -20.95
CA ASN A 264 -41.78 25.23 -20.95
C ASN A 264 -43.28 25.51 -20.78
N PRO A 265 -44.15 25.01 -21.70
CA PRO A 265 -45.56 25.38 -21.74
C PRO A 265 -46.34 24.89 -20.51
N PHE A 266 -45.80 23.97 -19.70
CA PHE A 266 -46.41 23.48 -18.46
C PHE A 266 -46.00 24.27 -17.21
N GLU A 267 -45.10 25.25 -17.33
CA GLU A 267 -44.68 26.13 -16.23
C GLU A 267 -45.86 26.97 -15.70
N THR A 268 -45.90 27.14 -14.38
CA THR A 268 -46.97 27.88 -13.69
C THR A 268 -46.98 29.38 -14.05
N GLY A 269 -45.84 29.94 -14.50
CA GLY A 269 -45.67 31.37 -14.74
C GLY A 269 -46.28 31.89 -16.04
N ASN A 270 -46.35 31.06 -17.08
CA ASN A 270 -46.95 31.43 -18.37
C ASN A 270 -47.40 30.18 -19.16
N PRO A 271 -48.50 29.52 -18.75
CA PRO A 271 -48.94 28.29 -19.38
C PRO A 271 -49.51 28.55 -20.79
N ASP A 272 -48.91 27.95 -21.82
CA ASP A 272 -49.48 27.95 -23.18
C ASP A 272 -50.44 26.75 -23.35
N LEU A 273 -51.72 27.01 -23.11
CA LEU A 273 -52.78 25.99 -23.15
C LEU A 273 -52.96 25.33 -24.53
N ARG A 274 -52.63 26.04 -25.62
CA ARG A 274 -52.72 25.48 -26.97
C ARG A 274 -51.62 24.45 -27.17
N GLN A 275 -50.38 24.82 -26.82
CA GLN A 275 -49.25 23.88 -26.89
C GLN A 275 -49.40 22.70 -25.91
N GLN A 276 -49.95 22.91 -24.72
CA GLN A 276 -50.24 21.80 -23.79
C GLN A 276 -51.23 20.80 -24.41
N SER A 277 -52.32 21.28 -25.02
CA SER A 277 -53.32 20.41 -25.66
C SER A 277 -52.72 19.62 -26.82
N ASP A 278 -51.98 20.30 -27.70
CA ASP A 278 -51.34 19.67 -28.86
C ASP A 278 -50.33 18.60 -28.43
N LEU A 279 -49.56 18.85 -27.36
CA LEU A 279 -48.59 17.90 -26.80
C LEU A 279 -49.26 16.71 -26.11
N LEU A 280 -50.35 16.91 -25.39
CA LEU A 280 -51.09 15.82 -24.74
C LEU A 280 -51.75 14.89 -25.76
N GLU A 281 -52.25 15.44 -26.87
CA GLU A 281 -52.93 14.68 -27.92
C GLU A 281 -51.94 13.99 -28.89
N ASN A 282 -50.91 14.69 -29.35
CA ASN A 282 -50.05 14.20 -30.42
C ASN A 282 -48.73 13.61 -29.91
N SER A 283 -48.32 13.87 -28.66
CA SER A 283 -47.02 13.44 -28.11
C SER A 283 -47.05 13.24 -26.58
N PRO A 284 -47.83 12.27 -26.07
CA PRO A 284 -48.08 12.08 -24.64
C PRO A 284 -46.80 11.81 -23.81
N LEU A 285 -45.79 11.15 -24.40
CA LEU A 285 -44.50 10.93 -23.73
C LEU A 285 -43.69 12.23 -23.54
N ARG A 286 -43.72 13.13 -24.53
CA ARG A 286 -43.05 14.43 -24.46
C ARG A 286 -43.77 15.36 -23.49
N ALA A 287 -45.11 15.37 -23.50
CA ALA A 287 -45.92 16.07 -22.52
C ALA A 287 -45.57 15.63 -21.08
N ARG A 288 -45.47 14.31 -20.82
CA ARG A 288 -45.08 13.79 -19.51
C ARG A 288 -43.71 14.31 -19.05
N GLN A 289 -42.71 14.31 -19.93
CA GLN A 289 -41.37 14.80 -19.60
C GLN A 289 -41.36 16.30 -19.28
N MET A 290 -42.09 17.11 -20.05
CA MET A 290 -42.19 18.55 -19.81
C MET A 290 -43.00 18.90 -18.55
N ILE A 291 -44.05 18.14 -18.24
CA ILE A 291 -44.82 18.27 -16.99
C ILE A 291 -43.92 18.00 -15.78
N VAL A 292 -43.13 16.93 -15.83
CA VAL A 292 -42.16 16.61 -14.76
C VAL A 292 -41.06 17.67 -14.66
N ALA A 293 -40.56 18.16 -15.79
CA ALA A 293 -39.55 19.23 -15.82
C ALA A 293 -40.09 20.56 -15.27
N ALA A 294 -41.39 20.84 -15.43
CA ALA A 294 -42.08 21.96 -14.79
C ALA A 294 -42.40 21.72 -13.30
N GLY A 295 -41.99 20.58 -12.73
CA GLY A 295 -42.25 20.21 -11.34
C GLY A 295 -43.71 19.84 -11.04
N ARG A 296 -44.49 19.44 -12.05
CA ARG A 296 -45.92 19.11 -11.94
C ARG A 296 -46.17 17.62 -12.07
N ASP A 297 -47.33 17.16 -11.60
CA ASP A 297 -47.75 15.76 -11.68
C ASP A 297 -48.47 15.48 -13.02
N PRO A 298 -47.97 14.55 -13.86
CA PRO A 298 -48.61 14.13 -15.12
C PRO A 298 -50.06 13.67 -14.98
N ARG A 299 -50.44 13.13 -13.82
CA ARG A 299 -51.81 12.65 -13.57
C ARG A 299 -52.85 13.76 -13.60
N LEU A 300 -52.44 15.00 -13.33
CA LEU A 300 -53.31 16.17 -13.39
C LEU A 300 -53.71 16.54 -14.83
N PHE A 301 -53.06 15.92 -15.83
CA PHE A 301 -53.26 16.15 -17.25
C PHE A 301 -53.77 14.91 -18.00
N GLY A 302 -54.18 13.87 -17.28
CA GLY A 302 -54.75 12.64 -17.88
C GLY A 302 -53.72 11.63 -18.40
N LEU A 303 -52.45 11.72 -17.95
CA LEU A 303 -51.34 10.83 -18.30
C LEU A 303 -50.88 9.93 -17.14
#